data_AF-A0A0C4EKP0-F1
#
_entry.id   AF-A0A0C4EKP0-F1
#
_cell.length_a   1.000
_cell.length_b   1.000
_cell.length_c   1.000
_cell.angle_alpha   90.00
_cell.angle_beta   90.00
_cell.angle_gamma   90.00
#
_symmetry.space_group_name_H-M   'P 1'
#
loop_
_entity.id
_entity.type
_entity.pdbx_description
1 polymer ?
#
loop_
_entity_poly.entity_id
_entity_poly.type
_entity_poly.pdbx_seq_one_letter_code
_entity_poly.pdbx_strand_id
1 'polypeptide(L)'
;LSPNTKSLFDNIKATSETEINPPRALFKIPLLWRSEEFLKFAQELDQIFIQKKTSTKGRQFVQNFVLEARRQTSITSPPAGFKEVPRNLPLNCYSLEYLVTLSESQRNLLNPQAPINISGLLTVG
;
A
#
# COMPACT_ATOMS: atom_id res chain seq x y z
N LEU A 1 11.68 -11.40 6.14
CA LEU A 1 10.27 -11.19 5.70
C LEU A 1 9.52 -12.49 5.91
N SER A 2 8.61 -12.52 6.89
CA SER A 2 7.86 -13.74 7.23
C SER A 2 6.83 -14.08 6.13
N PRO A 3 6.37 -15.34 6.02
CA PRO A 3 5.35 -15.74 5.05
C PRO A 3 4.07 -14.88 5.10
N ASN A 4 3.70 -14.43 6.30
CA ASN A 4 2.53 -13.58 6.54
C ASN A 4 2.64 -12.19 5.92
N THR A 5 3.86 -11.68 5.72
CA THR A 5 4.07 -10.39 5.03
C THR A 5 3.78 -10.50 3.54
N LYS A 6 4.11 -11.63 2.93
CA LYS A 6 3.92 -11.86 1.50
C LYS A 6 2.43 -11.95 1.15
N SER A 7 1.65 -12.68 1.96
CA SER A 7 0.21 -12.83 1.77
C SER A 7 -0.59 -11.53 1.83
N LEU A 8 -0.10 -10.50 2.52
CA LEU A 8 -0.76 -9.18 2.58
C LEU A 8 -0.74 -8.43 1.24
N PHE A 9 0.30 -8.64 0.43
CA PHE A 9 0.48 -7.94 -0.84
C PHE A 9 0.12 -8.81 -2.05
N ASP A 10 0.06 -10.13 -1.91
CA ASP A 10 -0.25 -11.06 -3.01
C ASP A 10 -1.64 -10.82 -3.64
N ASN A 11 -2.61 -10.33 -2.87
CA ASN A 11 -3.98 -10.07 -3.36
C ASN A 11 -4.22 -8.62 -3.82
N ILE A 12 -3.24 -7.74 -3.70
CA ILE A 12 -3.37 -6.35 -4.16
C ILE A 12 -3.02 -6.34 -5.64
N LYS A 13 -4.02 -6.19 -6.51
CA LYS A 13 -3.80 -5.95 -7.94
C LYS A 13 -3.12 -4.59 -8.13
N ALA A 14 -1.81 -4.57 -8.06
CA ALA A 14 -0.98 -3.39 -8.32
C ALA A 14 -0.71 -3.27 -9.82
N THR A 15 -1.76 -3.10 -10.62
CA THR A 15 -1.62 -2.71 -12.04
C THR A 15 -1.61 -1.19 -12.11
N SER A 16 -0.42 -0.61 -12.10
CA SER A 16 -0.24 0.82 -12.42
C SER A 16 -0.20 0.97 -13.93
N GLU A 17 -1.27 1.49 -14.54
CA GLU A 17 -1.24 1.95 -15.94
C GLU A 17 -0.39 3.23 -16.02
N THR A 18 0.93 3.06 -16.10
CA THR A 18 1.86 4.17 -16.33
C THR A 18 2.69 3.96 -17.59
N GLU A 19 2.09 3.34 -18.61
CA GLU A 19 2.71 3.19 -19.93
C GLU A 19 2.05 4.10 -20.96
N ILE A 20 1.99 5.42 -20.71
CA ILE A 20 1.76 6.37 -21.82
C ILE A 20 2.52 7.69 -21.53
N ASN A 21 3.74 7.77 -22.08
CA ASN A 21 4.60 8.95 -22.32
C ASN A 21 5.23 9.73 -21.13
N PRO A 22 6.56 9.97 -21.14
CA PRO A 22 7.22 10.92 -20.23
C PRO A 22 7.07 12.39 -20.67
N PRO A 23 7.20 13.37 -19.76
CA PRO A 23 7.36 13.23 -18.31
C PRO A 23 6.11 13.73 -17.57
N ARG A 24 5.20 12.84 -17.19
CA ARG A 24 4.18 13.19 -16.20
C ARG A 24 4.70 12.87 -14.81
N ALA A 25 4.65 13.84 -13.91
CA ALA A 25 4.97 13.64 -12.50
C ALA A 25 4.13 12.48 -11.93
N LEU A 26 4.77 11.58 -11.20
CA LEU A 26 4.09 10.49 -10.52
C LEU A 26 3.52 11.01 -9.21
N PHE A 27 2.21 10.87 -8.99
CA PHE A 27 1.58 11.32 -7.76
C PHE A 27 1.14 10.13 -6.90
N LYS A 28 1.32 10.24 -5.58
CA LYS A 28 0.87 9.25 -4.60
C LYS A 28 -0.60 9.48 -4.28
N ILE A 29 -1.48 8.61 -4.79
CA ILE A 29 -2.91 8.68 -4.53
C ILE A 29 -3.19 8.28 -3.07
N PRO A 30 -3.90 9.10 -2.29
CA PRO A 30 -4.30 8.72 -0.94
C PRO A 30 -5.32 7.58 -0.97
N LEU A 31 -5.11 6.56 -0.13
CA LEU A 31 -5.97 5.39 -0.02
C LEU A 31 -6.74 5.45 1.29
N LEU A 32 -7.97 5.98 1.24
CA LEU A 32 -8.83 6.20 2.41
C LEU A 32 -9.15 4.92 3.19
N TRP A 33 -9.14 3.77 2.50
CA TRP A 33 -9.44 2.49 3.13
C TRP A 33 -8.31 1.99 4.03
N ARG A 34 -7.06 2.45 3.87
CA ARG A 34 -5.93 1.96 4.65
C ARG A 34 -5.95 2.55 6.06
N SER A 35 -5.79 1.70 7.06
CA SER A 35 -5.52 2.16 8.43
C SER A 35 -4.17 2.87 8.52
N GLU A 36 -4.01 3.73 9.53
CA GLU A 36 -2.73 4.41 9.80
C GLU A 36 -1.61 3.41 10.10
N GLU A 37 -1.91 2.33 10.84
CA GLU A 37 -0.96 1.25 11.14
C GLU A 37 -0.45 0.59 9.86
N PHE A 38 -1.36 0.23 8.95
CA PHE A 38 -1.00 -0.42 7.70
C PHE A 38 -0.26 0.53 6.75
N LEU A 39 -0.60 1.82 6.77
CA LEU A 39 0.12 2.85 6.01
C LEU A 39 1.57 2.97 6.48
N LYS A 40 1.81 3.08 7.79
CA LYS A 40 3.16 3.15 8.38
C LYS A 40 3.98 1.92 8.03
N PHE A 41 3.39 0.73 8.20
CA PHE A 41 4.04 -0.53 7.84
C PHE A 41 4.44 -0.60 6.36
N ALA A 42 3.55 -0.20 5.44
CA ALA A 42 3.87 -0.16 4.02
C ALA A 42 5.02 0.83 3.72
N GLN A 43 5.02 2.00 4.36
CA GLN A 43 6.11 2.98 4.21
C GLN A 43 7.45 2.43 4.70
N GLU A 44 7.47 1.70 5.81
CA GLU A 44 8.70 1.08 6.33
C GLU A 44 9.25 0.00 5.38
N LEU A 45 8.37 -0.83 4.80
CA LEU A 45 8.76 -1.79 3.77
C LEU A 45 9.34 -1.11 2.53
N ASP A 46 8.73 -0.01 2.08
CA ASP A 46 9.25 0.78 0.96
C ASP A 46 10.65 1.32 1.27
N GLN A 47 10.89 1.83 2.49
CA GLN A 47 12.22 2.30 2.90
C GLN A 47 13.25 1.18 2.93
N ILE A 48 12.92 0.02 3.49
CA ILE A 48 13.81 -1.16 3.51
C ILE A 48 14.15 -1.57 2.07
N PHE A 49 13.16 -1.58 1.18
CA PHE A 49 13.36 -1.90 -0.23
C PHE A 49 14.27 -0.88 -0.93
N ILE A 50 13.99 0.42 -0.75
CA ILE A 50 14.79 1.53 -1.31
C ILE A 50 16.23 1.45 -0.81
N GLN A 51 16.45 1.24 0.49
CA GLN A 51 17.78 1.10 1.07
C GLN A 51 18.52 -0.10 0.48
N LYS A 52 17.87 -1.26 0.42
CA LYS A 52 18.44 -2.48 -0.17
C LYS A 52 18.80 -2.30 -1.65
N LYS A 53 17.93 -1.65 -2.43
CA LYS A 53 18.19 -1.35 -3.85
C LYS A 53 19.29 -0.31 -4.02
N THR A 54 19.34 0.69 -3.15
CA THR A 54 20.40 1.71 -3.16
C THR A 54 21.77 1.07 -2.88
N SER A 55 21.85 0.17 -1.89
CA SER A 55 23.08 -0.54 -1.56
C SER A 55 23.55 -1.51 -2.64
N THR A 56 22.63 -2.12 -3.41
CA THR A 56 22.96 -3.17 -4.39
C THR A 56 23.17 -2.64 -5.81
N LYS A 57 22.44 -1.59 -6.21
CA LYS A 57 22.45 -1.07 -7.59
C LYS A 57 22.84 0.41 -7.69
N GLY A 58 23.11 1.06 -6.56
CA GLY A 58 23.45 2.47 -6.49
C GLY A 58 22.24 3.41 -6.54
N ARG A 59 22.48 4.65 -6.12
CA ARG A 59 21.45 5.69 -5.95
C ARG A 59 20.78 6.10 -7.28
N GLN A 60 21.54 6.16 -8.36
CA GLN A 60 21.03 6.54 -9.69
C GLN A 60 20.00 5.53 -10.21
N PHE A 61 20.21 4.24 -9.96
CA PHE A 61 19.24 3.20 -10.32
C PHE A 61 17.93 3.40 -9.57
N VAL A 62 17.98 3.65 -8.27
CA VAL A 62 16.78 3.86 -7.46
C VAL A 62 16.01 5.09 -7.90
N GLN A 63 16.68 6.22 -8.14
CA GLN A 63 16.03 7.45 -8.61
C GLN A 63 15.37 7.31 -9.98
N ASN A 64 15.87 6.44 -10.86
CA ASN A 64 15.32 6.27 -12.21
C ASN A 64 14.26 5.16 -12.29
N PHE A 65 14.41 4.08 -11.51
CA PHE A 65 13.62 2.86 -11.69
C PHE A 65 12.74 2.48 -10.51
N VAL A 66 12.92 3.07 -9.32
CA VAL A 66 12.05 2.79 -8.16
C VAL A 66 10.95 3.84 -8.11
N LEU A 67 9.70 3.39 -8.35
CA LEU A 67 8.54 4.28 -8.40
C LEU A 67 8.37 5.09 -7.10
N GLU A 68 8.50 4.45 -5.94
CA GLU A 68 8.37 5.14 -4.65
C GLU A 68 9.41 6.26 -4.44
N ALA A 69 10.62 6.12 -5.01
CA ALA A 69 11.63 7.17 -4.95
C ALA A 69 11.34 8.35 -5.90
N ARG A 70 10.41 8.18 -6.86
CA ARG A 70 10.04 9.16 -7.87
C ARG A 70 8.67 9.80 -7.63
N ARG A 71 7.83 9.23 -6.76
CA ARG A 71 6.49 9.72 -6.47
C ARG A 71 6.55 11.03 -5.67
N GLN A 72 5.78 12.02 -6.12
CA GLN A 72 5.44 13.22 -5.39
C GLN A 72 4.15 12.97 -4.58
N THR A 73 3.98 13.71 -3.48
CA THR A 73 2.72 13.75 -2.74
C THR A 73 1.62 14.29 -3.65
N SER A 74 0.53 13.53 -3.82
CA SER A 74 -0.60 14.02 -4.61
C SER A 74 -1.31 15.16 -3.90
N ILE A 75 -1.74 16.15 -4.68
CA ILE A 75 -2.62 17.25 -4.25
C ILE A 75 -4.08 16.91 -4.60
N THR A 76 -4.32 15.77 -5.25
CA THR A 76 -5.62 15.38 -5.77
C THR A 76 -6.43 14.65 -4.69
N SER A 77 -7.74 14.87 -4.71
CA SER A 77 -8.67 14.18 -3.83
C SER A 77 -8.59 12.66 -3.99
N PRO A 78 -8.77 11.89 -2.90
CA PRO A 78 -8.81 10.44 -2.95
C PRO A 78 -9.95 9.96 -3.86
N PRO A 79 -9.76 8.86 -4.61
CA PRO A 79 -10.85 8.23 -5.33
C PRO A 79 -11.93 7.78 -4.34
N ALA A 80 -13.16 8.25 -4.54
CA ALA A 80 -14.29 8.02 -3.64
C ALA A 80 -14.97 6.64 -3.80
N GLY A 81 -14.28 5.65 -4.39
CA GLY A 81 -14.89 4.40 -4.85
C GLY A 81 -14.55 3.16 -4.02
N PHE A 82 -15.56 2.36 -3.69
CA PHE A 82 -15.42 1.02 -3.07
C PHE A 82 -14.78 -0.04 -3.99
N LYS A 83 -14.77 0.18 -5.33
CA LYS A 83 -14.29 -0.80 -6.32
C LYS A 83 -12.81 -1.16 -6.20
N GLU A 84 -11.99 -0.26 -5.68
CA GLU A 84 -10.53 -0.41 -5.64
C GLU A 84 -10.01 -0.92 -4.28
N VAL A 85 -10.92 -1.32 -3.37
CA VAL A 85 -10.52 -1.78 -2.04
C VAL A 85 -10.23 -3.28 -2.05
N PRO A 86 -9.01 -3.71 -1.63
CA PRO A 86 -8.69 -5.12 -1.54
C PRO A 86 -9.60 -5.82 -0.52
N ARG A 87 -9.99 -7.04 -0.86
CA ARG A 87 -10.84 -7.92 -0.02
C ARG A 87 -9.98 -8.92 0.73
N ASN A 88 -10.53 -9.49 1.80
CA ASN A 88 -9.88 -10.50 2.64
C ASN A 88 -8.59 -10.02 3.33
N LEU A 89 -8.44 -8.71 3.55
CA LEU A 89 -7.36 -8.24 4.40
C LEU A 89 -7.74 -8.38 5.88
N PRO A 90 -6.76 -8.46 6.79
CA PRO A 90 -7.01 -8.35 8.22
C PRO A 90 -7.81 -7.08 8.55
N LEU A 91 -8.69 -7.16 9.55
CA LEU A 91 -9.55 -6.04 9.94
C LEU A 91 -8.75 -4.77 10.26
N ASN A 92 -7.59 -4.90 10.89
CA ASN A 92 -6.72 -3.77 11.24
C ASN A 92 -5.93 -3.19 10.06
N CYS A 93 -6.05 -3.74 8.85
CA CYS A 93 -5.58 -3.09 7.62
C CYS A 93 -6.56 -2.04 7.11
N TYR A 94 -7.83 -2.10 7.52
CA TYR A 94 -8.87 -1.16 7.12
C TYR A 94 -8.99 0.00 8.12
N SER A 95 -9.19 1.22 7.61
CA SER A 95 -9.51 2.38 8.45
C SER A 95 -10.90 2.23 9.05
N LEU A 96 -11.03 2.47 10.36
CA LEU A 96 -12.32 2.45 11.05
C LEU A 96 -13.27 3.51 10.49
N GLU A 97 -12.76 4.71 10.20
CA GLU A 97 -13.54 5.78 9.60
C GLU A 97 -14.10 5.35 8.23
N TYR A 98 -13.28 4.66 7.44
CA TYR A 98 -13.71 4.12 6.15
C TYR A 98 -14.78 3.03 6.32
N LEU A 99 -14.60 2.07 7.23
CA LEU A 99 -15.58 1.00 7.47
C LEU A 99 -16.94 1.52 7.92
N VAL A 100 -16.99 2.65 8.65
CA VAL A 100 -18.24 3.29 9.06
C VAL A 100 -18.98 3.89 7.87
N THR A 101 -18.27 4.40 6.86
CA THR A 101 -18.89 4.96 5.65
C THR A 101 -19.48 3.90 4.71
N LEU A 102 -19.15 2.62 4.90
CA LEU A 102 -19.62 1.53 4.06
C LEU A 102 -21.01 1.01 4.45
N SER A 103 -21.78 0.61 3.44
CA SER A 103 -23.00 -0.17 3.66
C SER A 103 -22.68 -1.56 4.23
N GLU A 104 -23.68 -2.20 4.84
CA GLU A 104 -23.54 -3.57 5.34
C GLU A 104 -23.15 -4.57 4.25
N SER A 105 -23.75 -4.46 3.07
CA SER A 105 -23.41 -5.29 1.91
C SER A 105 -21.96 -5.11 1.45
N GLN A 106 -21.44 -3.89 1.49
CA GLN A 106 -20.04 -3.59 1.18
C GLN A 106 -19.09 -4.18 2.21
N ARG A 107 -19.41 -4.07 3.51
CA ARG A 107 -18.62 -4.70 4.58
C ARG A 107 -18.59 -6.22 4.46
N ASN A 108 -19.73 -6.84 4.15
CA ASN A 108 -19.81 -8.29 3.91
C ASN A 108 -18.97 -8.70 2.70
N LEU A 109 -18.92 -7.88 1.64
CA LEU A 109 -18.12 -8.14 0.45
C LEU A 109 -16.61 -7.99 0.70
N LEU A 110 -16.19 -7.15 1.65
CA LEU A 110 -14.78 -7.06 2.07
C LEU A 110 -14.29 -8.35 2.72
N ASN A 111 -15.16 -9.06 3.43
CA ASN A 111 -14.85 -10.30 4.16
C ASN A 111 -13.54 -10.20 4.97
N PRO A 112 -13.45 -9.26 5.94
CA PRO A 112 -12.22 -9.02 6.68
C PRO A 112 -11.80 -10.24 7.51
N GLN A 113 -10.50 -10.50 7.55
CA GLN A 113 -9.91 -11.56 8.37
C GLN A 113 -9.63 -11.06 9.79
N ALA A 114 -9.29 -12.00 10.69
CA ALA A 114 -8.88 -11.65 12.06
C ALA A 114 -7.71 -10.64 12.06
N PRO A 115 -7.70 -9.67 13.01
CA PRO A 115 -6.59 -8.73 13.13
C PRO A 115 -5.24 -9.44 13.33
N ILE A 116 -4.18 -8.87 12.77
CA ILE A 116 -2.81 -9.39 12.92
C ILE A 116 -1.91 -8.34 13.59
N ASN A 117 -0.85 -8.77 14.28
CA ASN A 117 0.12 -7.84 14.84
C ASN A 117 1.05 -7.31 13.74
N ILE A 118 0.69 -6.16 13.14
CA ILE A 118 1.44 -5.53 12.04
C ILE A 118 2.85 -5.12 12.48
N SER A 119 3.00 -4.53 13.67
CA SER A 119 4.30 -4.10 14.18
C SER A 119 5.28 -5.26 14.36
N GLY A 120 4.78 -6.42 14.80
CA GLY A 120 5.58 -7.64 14.94
C GLY A 120 6.05 -8.24 13.62
N LEU A 121 5.48 -7.85 12.47
CA LEU A 121 5.88 -8.37 11.16
C LEU A 121 7.25 -7.87 10.70
N LEU A 122 7.69 -6.73 11.23
CA LEU A 122 8.98 -6.11 10.90
C LEU A 122 10.11 -6.60 11.81
N THR A 123 9.78 -7.18 12.97
CA THR A 123 10.74 -7.57 14.01
C THR A 123 11.34 -8.97 13.81
N VAL A 124 10.97 -9.68 12.75
CA VAL A 124 11.52 -11.02 12.46
C VAL A 124 12.80 -10.87 11.63
N GLY A 125 13.90 -10.65 12.35
CA GLY A 125 15.28 -10.91 11.92
C GLY A 125 15.66 -12.35 12.22
#